data_AF-A0A2P6V185-F1
#
_entry.id   AF-A0A2P6V185-F1
#
_cell.length_a   1.000
_cell.length_b   1.000
_cell.length_c   1.000
_cell.angle_alpha   90.00
_cell.angle_beta   90.00
_cell.angle_gamma   90.00
#
_symmetry.space_group_name_H-M   'P 1'
#
loop_
_entity.id
_entity.type
_entity.pdbx_description
1 polymer ?
#
loop_
_entity_poly.entity_id
_entity_poly.type
_entity_poly.pdbx_seq_one_letter_code
_entity_poly.pdbx_strand_id
1 'polypeptide(L)'
;MVHVALLLTLLAPGAARAALPAVAQAEDPGFDLFVFVRSYSPTFCLQEECNVRPISAFTIHGLWPEYSTGGWPEFCDGNRSAVQAAHSSDRDGTQASGGGGSSGTRRALSAAGGGGGGALRPVVPQGGGGGGTQGDEGASQQQICEWPSFLGPNSGFWDHEWDRHGSCATTVTGDRASFFGTVMRLHEQYDIDMALAAADIAPDNGTTVATRRVRAAVEDAFSVRPLLSCHAGKLLEVWLCVGLDLKLKTCPLGVVKAQPPTCGKNIMLPQGAPVPSECRPFFPPWNAAGGNGENMRLVRIITGLVAAAAAAAAVALFLQGVLRKRRPTLAEAVPYQPYDALSAWCPPKPRAMQ
;
A
#
# COMPACT_ATOMS: atom_id res chain seq x y z
N MET A 1 -82.75 12.16 -34.51
CA MET A 1 -81.55 11.80 -35.30
C MET A 1 -80.36 12.50 -34.65
N VAL A 2 -79.29 11.76 -34.33
CA VAL A 2 -77.88 12.21 -34.35
C VAL A 2 -77.50 13.30 -33.32
N HIS A 3 -76.46 13.25 -32.48
CA HIS A 3 -75.45 12.28 -32.08
C HIS A 3 -74.63 12.98 -30.95
N VAL A 4 -74.22 12.19 -29.96
CA VAL A 4 -72.85 12.17 -29.40
C VAL A 4 -72.45 13.14 -28.27
N ALA A 5 -71.70 12.50 -27.36
CA ALA A 5 -71.15 12.83 -26.06
C ALA A 5 -70.19 14.03 -26.01
N LEU A 6 -69.97 14.55 -24.80
CA LEU A 6 -68.61 14.53 -24.22
C LEU A 6 -68.64 14.71 -22.69
N LEU A 7 -68.40 13.61 -21.96
CA LEU A 7 -67.98 13.64 -20.56
C LEU A 7 -66.51 14.09 -20.54
N LEU A 8 -66.23 15.26 -19.96
CA LEU A 8 -64.87 15.72 -19.67
C LEU A 8 -64.47 15.26 -18.26
N THR A 9 -63.99 14.02 -18.15
CA THR A 9 -63.19 13.58 -16.99
C THR A 9 -61.76 14.08 -17.18
N LEU A 10 -61.37 15.11 -16.42
CA LEU A 10 -59.98 15.54 -16.27
C LEU A 10 -59.18 14.43 -15.58
N LEU A 11 -58.51 13.59 -16.37
CA LEU A 11 -57.42 12.74 -15.90
C LEU A 11 -56.24 13.65 -15.56
N ALA A 12 -55.94 13.77 -14.26
CA ALA A 12 -54.67 14.34 -13.81
C ALA A 12 -53.52 13.51 -14.41
N PRO A 13 -52.51 14.13 -15.04
CA PRO A 13 -51.34 13.38 -15.48
C PRO A 13 -50.63 12.86 -14.23
N GLY A 14 -50.54 11.53 -14.13
CA GLY A 14 -49.75 10.87 -13.09
C GLY A 14 -48.32 11.40 -13.16
N ALA A 15 -47.85 11.98 -12.04
CA ALA A 15 -46.45 12.29 -11.88
C ALA A 15 -45.66 10.98 -11.98
N ALA A 16 -44.98 10.79 -13.11
CA ALA A 16 -44.02 9.71 -13.25
C ALA A 16 -42.97 9.90 -12.15
N ARG A 17 -42.96 8.99 -11.16
CA ARG A 17 -41.83 8.86 -10.24
C ARG A 17 -40.61 8.58 -11.08
N ALA A 18 -39.73 9.57 -11.26
CA ALA A 18 -38.39 9.33 -11.75
C ALA A 18 -37.73 8.35 -10.78
N ALA A 19 -37.51 7.12 -11.23
CA ALA A 19 -36.69 6.18 -10.49
C ALA A 19 -35.29 6.80 -10.37
N LEU A 20 -34.77 6.87 -9.15
CA LEU A 20 -33.37 7.24 -8.92
C LEU A 20 -32.48 6.26 -9.72
N PRO A 21 -31.38 6.72 -10.34
CA PRO A 21 -30.46 5.82 -11.00
C PRO A 21 -30.01 4.76 -10.00
N ALA A 22 -30.19 3.49 -10.36
CA ALA A 22 -29.60 2.40 -9.60
C ALA A 22 -28.11 2.67 -9.49
N VAL A 23 -27.59 2.74 -8.26
CA VAL A 23 -26.15 2.76 -8.03
C VAL A 23 -25.63 1.47 -8.64
N ALA A 24 -24.83 1.56 -9.70
CA ALA A 24 -24.12 0.41 -10.24
C ALA A 24 -23.36 -0.21 -9.07
N GLN A 25 -23.69 -1.45 -8.71
CA GLN A 25 -22.92 -2.15 -7.71
C GLN A 25 -21.50 -2.25 -8.25
N ALA A 26 -20.51 -1.78 -7.47
CA ALA A 26 -19.13 -2.02 -7.80
C ALA A 26 -18.97 -3.53 -8.03
N GLU A 27 -18.43 -3.90 -9.18
CA GLU A 27 -18.18 -5.31 -9.48
C GLU A 27 -17.28 -5.88 -8.37
N ASP A 28 -17.62 -7.07 -7.88
CA ASP A 28 -16.80 -7.77 -6.89
C ASP A 28 -15.40 -7.98 -7.50
N PRO A 29 -14.33 -7.40 -6.93
CA PRO A 29 -13.00 -7.50 -7.50
C PRO A 29 -12.43 -8.91 -7.45
N GLY A 30 -13.06 -9.85 -6.71
CA GLY A 30 -12.61 -11.23 -6.61
C GLY A 30 -11.46 -11.43 -5.61
N PHE A 31 -11.22 -10.46 -4.73
CA PHE A 31 -10.29 -10.51 -3.61
C PHE A 31 -10.65 -9.45 -2.56
N ASP A 32 -10.14 -9.57 -1.33
CA ASP A 32 -10.60 -8.75 -0.19
C ASP A 32 -9.67 -7.59 0.17
N LEU A 33 -8.38 -7.73 -0.14
CA LEU A 33 -7.32 -6.79 0.18
C LEU A 33 -6.07 -7.08 -0.63
N PHE A 34 -5.09 -6.18 -0.56
CA PHE A 34 -3.73 -6.49 -0.93
C PHE A 34 -2.84 -6.73 0.28
N VAL A 35 -1.80 -7.51 0.08
CA VAL A 35 -0.60 -7.54 0.91
C VAL A 35 0.53 -6.88 0.12
N PHE A 36 1.06 -5.79 0.65
CA PHE A 36 2.18 -5.07 0.08
C PHE A 36 3.48 -5.51 0.77
N VAL A 37 4.37 -6.14 0.01
CA VAL A 37 5.60 -6.77 0.53
C VAL A 37 6.82 -5.99 0.09
N ARG A 38 7.68 -5.70 1.08
CA ARG A 38 8.97 -5.05 0.86
C ARG A 38 10.06 -5.93 1.43
N SER A 39 11.07 -6.20 0.62
CA SER A 39 12.21 -7.05 0.95
C SER A 39 13.40 -6.20 1.35
N TYR A 40 14.06 -6.59 2.44
CA TYR A 40 15.31 -6.00 2.86
C TYR A 40 16.46 -6.63 2.07
N SER A 41 16.99 -5.89 1.09
CA SER A 41 17.89 -6.43 0.07
C SER A 41 19.09 -7.20 0.63
N PRO A 42 19.77 -6.73 1.70
CA PRO A 42 20.93 -7.42 2.24
C PRO A 42 20.59 -8.81 2.79
N THR A 43 19.43 -8.97 3.46
CA THR A 43 19.00 -10.28 3.97
C THR A 43 18.53 -11.20 2.86
N PHE A 44 17.82 -10.67 1.85
CA PHE A 44 17.42 -11.43 0.67
C PHE A 44 18.65 -12.09 -0.01
N CYS A 45 19.71 -11.31 -0.21
CA CYS A 45 20.96 -11.80 -0.80
C CYS A 45 21.84 -12.66 0.13
N LEU A 46 21.39 -12.95 1.35
CA LEU A 46 21.99 -14.02 2.17
C LEU A 46 21.32 -15.38 1.91
N GLN A 47 20.12 -15.37 1.33
CA GLN A 47 19.38 -16.58 0.98
C GLN A 47 19.64 -17.02 -0.46
N GLU A 48 19.94 -16.05 -1.33
CA GLU A 48 20.11 -16.25 -2.76
C GLU A 48 21.47 -15.76 -3.25
N GLU A 49 21.94 -16.36 -4.34
CA GLU A 49 23.13 -15.89 -5.07
C GLU A 49 22.76 -14.69 -5.95
N CYS A 50 22.81 -13.49 -5.38
CA CYS A 50 22.45 -12.27 -6.09
C CYS A 50 23.49 -11.84 -7.15
N ASN A 51 22.98 -11.40 -8.30
CA ASN A 51 23.77 -10.86 -9.41
C ASN A 51 24.15 -9.38 -9.21
N VAL A 52 23.48 -8.69 -8.29
CA VAL A 52 23.73 -7.29 -7.94
C VAL A 52 24.03 -7.18 -6.45
N ARG A 53 24.85 -6.19 -6.08
CA ARG A 53 25.17 -5.98 -4.66
C ARG A 53 23.96 -5.37 -3.95
N PRO A 54 23.49 -5.97 -2.84
CA PRO A 54 22.36 -5.43 -2.11
C PRO A 54 22.73 -4.09 -1.45
N ILE A 55 21.83 -3.12 -1.51
CA ILE A 55 21.93 -1.84 -0.80
C ILE A 55 21.23 -1.93 0.56
N SER A 56 21.58 -1.08 1.53
CA SER A 56 20.92 -1.09 2.84
C SER A 56 19.56 -0.38 2.81
N ALA A 57 18.58 -0.98 2.12
CA ALA A 57 17.24 -0.42 1.96
C ALA A 57 16.19 -1.53 1.81
N PHE A 58 14.92 -1.16 2.01
CA PHE A 58 13.79 -1.96 1.57
C PHE A 58 13.51 -1.67 0.10
N THR A 59 13.42 -2.72 -0.70
CA THR A 59 12.95 -2.66 -2.08
C THR A 59 11.59 -3.31 -2.20
N ILE A 60 10.83 -2.91 -3.21
CA ILE A 60 9.54 -3.52 -3.52
C ILE A 60 9.76 -4.99 -3.88
N HIS A 61 9.01 -5.88 -3.22
CA HIS A 61 8.84 -7.25 -3.70
C HIS A 61 7.60 -7.28 -4.60
N GLY A 62 6.44 -6.90 -4.05
CA GLY A 62 5.21 -6.83 -4.83
C GLY A 62 3.98 -6.40 -4.05
N LEU A 63 2.87 -6.24 -4.77
CA LEU A 63 1.54 -5.93 -4.26
C LEU A 63 0.58 -7.05 -4.66
N TRP A 64 0.12 -7.84 -3.68
CA TRP A 64 -0.52 -9.12 -3.95
C TRP A 64 -1.98 -9.13 -3.49
N PRO A 65 -2.95 -9.32 -4.39
CA PRO A 65 -4.34 -9.59 -4.02
C PRO A 65 -4.44 -10.80 -3.09
N GLU A 66 -5.24 -10.72 -2.03
CA GLU A 66 -5.39 -11.75 -1.00
C GLU A 66 -6.85 -11.87 -0.56
N TYR A 67 -7.23 -13.06 -0.09
CA TYR A 67 -8.47 -13.28 0.64
C TYR A 67 -8.27 -13.02 2.13
N SER A 68 -9.26 -12.41 2.77
CA SER A 68 -9.27 -12.14 4.20
C SER A 68 -9.25 -13.42 5.05
N THR A 69 -9.71 -14.54 4.48
CA THR A 69 -9.66 -15.88 5.06
C THR A 69 -8.31 -16.59 4.88
N GLY A 70 -7.40 -16.01 4.08
CA GLY A 70 -6.13 -16.59 3.65
C GLY A 70 -6.19 -17.22 2.26
N GLY A 71 -5.06 -17.23 1.56
CA GLY A 71 -4.94 -17.64 0.16
C GLY A 71 -5.19 -16.46 -0.79
N TRP A 72 -4.80 -16.61 -2.05
CA TRP A 72 -4.81 -15.52 -3.04
C TRP A 72 -5.25 -16.01 -4.43
N PRO A 73 -5.83 -15.13 -5.27
CA PRO A 73 -5.90 -15.36 -6.70
C PRO A 73 -4.52 -15.16 -7.35
N GLU A 74 -4.22 -15.91 -8.41
CA GLU A 74 -3.01 -15.74 -9.22
C GLU A 74 -3.24 -16.07 -10.69
N PHE A 75 -2.48 -15.43 -11.59
CA PHE A 75 -2.53 -15.66 -13.05
C PHE A 75 -3.92 -15.46 -13.67
N CYS A 76 -4.59 -14.35 -13.34
CA CYS A 76 -6.00 -14.11 -13.68
C CYS A 76 -6.27 -13.68 -15.13
N ASP A 77 -5.24 -13.29 -15.88
CA ASP A 77 -5.33 -13.04 -17.33
C ASP A 77 -5.13 -14.33 -18.15
N GLY A 78 -4.94 -15.47 -17.49
CA GLY A 78 -4.71 -16.76 -18.15
C GLY A 78 -3.31 -16.93 -18.73
N ASN A 79 -2.40 -15.98 -18.51
CA ASN A 79 -1.00 -16.10 -18.93
C ASN A 79 -0.23 -17.07 -18.01
N ARG A 80 -0.56 -18.36 -18.10
CA ARG A 80 0.16 -19.45 -17.41
C ARG A 80 1.52 -19.75 -18.06
N SER A 81 1.87 -19.07 -19.15
CA SER A 81 3.10 -19.32 -19.91
C SER A 81 4.37 -19.11 -19.07
N ALA A 82 4.33 -18.20 -18.08
CA ALA A 82 5.39 -18.04 -17.08
C ALA A 82 5.47 -19.23 -16.10
N VAL A 83 4.34 -19.89 -15.80
CA VAL A 83 4.27 -21.11 -14.96
C VAL A 83 4.94 -22.29 -15.65
N GLN A 84 4.83 -22.40 -16.98
CA GLN A 84 5.42 -23.50 -17.74
C GLN A 84 6.89 -23.25 -18.13
N ALA A 85 7.30 -22.02 -18.41
CA ALA A 85 8.71 -21.73 -18.71
C ALA A 85 9.63 -21.95 -17.50
N ALA A 86 9.18 -21.62 -16.28
CA ALA A 86 9.95 -21.86 -15.05
C ALA A 86 9.96 -23.33 -14.61
N HIS A 87 8.95 -24.13 -14.99
CA HIS A 87 8.88 -25.56 -14.67
C HIS A 87 9.40 -26.51 -15.76
N SER A 88 9.54 -26.05 -17.02
CA SER A 88 10.01 -26.89 -18.13
C SER A 88 11.54 -26.89 -18.28
N SER A 89 12.27 -25.95 -17.69
CA SER A 89 13.74 -26.02 -17.60
C SER A 89 14.24 -27.12 -16.65
N ASP A 90 13.36 -27.72 -15.84
CA ASP A 90 13.66 -28.76 -14.85
C ASP A 90 13.15 -30.17 -15.24
N ARG A 91 12.60 -30.35 -16.45
CA ARG A 91 11.98 -31.63 -16.87
C ARG A 91 12.55 -32.24 -18.15
N ASP A 92 13.87 -32.20 -18.31
CA ASP A 92 14.54 -33.20 -19.15
C ASP A 92 15.23 -34.23 -18.26
N GLY A 93 14.45 -35.24 -17.86
CA GLY A 93 14.88 -36.23 -16.88
C GLY A 93 13.79 -37.23 -16.49
N THR A 94 13.26 -37.97 -17.45
CA THR A 94 12.58 -39.28 -17.29
C THR A 94 11.27 -39.38 -16.49
N GLN A 95 10.39 -40.26 -16.99
CA GLN A 95 9.00 -40.52 -16.60
C GLN A 95 8.83 -41.08 -15.17
N ALA A 96 7.70 -40.77 -14.52
CA ALA A 96 6.69 -41.75 -14.08
C ALA A 96 5.54 -41.12 -13.27
N SER A 97 4.35 -41.68 -13.50
CA SER A 97 3.06 -41.49 -12.84
C SER A 97 3.01 -41.72 -11.32
N GLY A 98 2.12 -41.02 -10.60
CA GLY A 98 1.62 -41.43 -9.28
C GLY A 98 1.28 -40.27 -8.35
N GLY A 99 0.07 -40.27 -7.77
CA GLY A 99 -0.46 -39.16 -6.97
C GLY A 99 -0.14 -39.19 -5.47
N GLY A 100 -0.65 -38.16 -4.78
CA GLY A 100 -0.97 -38.17 -3.34
C GLY A 100 0.04 -37.51 -2.39
N GLY A 101 -0.44 -36.52 -1.62
CA GLY A 101 -0.12 -36.39 -0.19
C GLY A 101 1.05 -35.49 0.24
N SER A 102 0.69 -34.41 0.94
CA SER A 102 1.28 -33.82 2.16
C SER A 102 2.81 -33.77 2.41
N SER A 103 3.20 -32.64 2.99
CA SER A 103 4.28 -32.40 3.97
C SER A 103 5.74 -32.37 3.50
N GLY A 104 6.29 -31.15 3.60
CA GLY A 104 7.67 -30.74 3.87
C GLY A 104 8.84 -31.68 3.60
N THR A 105 9.84 -31.16 2.89
CA THR A 105 11.24 -31.18 3.34
C THR A 105 12.10 -30.27 2.48
N ARG A 106 13.10 -29.65 3.12
CA ARG A 106 14.17 -28.86 2.52
C ARG A 106 14.88 -29.64 1.41
N ARG A 107 15.27 -28.96 0.33
CA ARG A 107 16.36 -29.42 -0.52
C ARG A 107 17.33 -28.27 -0.82
N ALA A 108 18.56 -28.46 -0.37
CA ALA A 108 19.73 -27.71 -0.78
C ALA A 108 19.94 -27.92 -2.28
N LEU A 109 20.21 -26.85 -3.02
CA LEU A 109 20.71 -26.95 -4.39
C LEU A 109 22.24 -26.99 -4.33
N SER A 110 22.77 -28.12 -4.81
CA SER A 110 24.20 -28.31 -5.04
C SER A 110 24.66 -27.54 -6.27
N ALA A 111 25.81 -26.90 -6.11
CA ALA A 111 26.65 -26.38 -7.17
C ALA A 111 26.97 -27.42 -8.26
N ALA A 112 26.89 -27.00 -9.52
CA ALA A 112 27.66 -27.58 -10.61
C ALA A 112 28.49 -26.45 -11.25
N GLY A 113 29.81 -26.58 -11.13
CA GLY A 113 30.77 -25.54 -11.47
C GLY A 113 31.09 -25.41 -12.96
N GLY A 114 31.59 -24.23 -13.30
CA GLY A 114 32.43 -23.95 -14.45
C GLY A 114 33.41 -22.86 -14.07
N GLY A 115 34.67 -23.24 -13.83
CA GLY A 115 35.72 -22.34 -13.37
C GLY A 115 36.11 -21.29 -14.40
N GLY A 116 36.30 -20.06 -13.93
CA GLY A 116 36.89 -18.96 -14.68
C GLY A 116 37.12 -17.80 -13.73
N GLY A 117 38.30 -17.76 -13.10
CA GLY A 117 38.73 -16.66 -12.25
C GLY A 117 38.79 -15.34 -13.04
N GLY A 118 37.78 -14.52 -12.90
CA GLY A 118 37.73 -13.14 -13.39
C GLY A 118 37.17 -12.27 -12.27
N ALA A 119 37.89 -11.23 -11.90
CA ALA A 119 37.48 -10.27 -10.89
C ALA A 119 36.05 -9.78 -11.15
N LEU A 120 35.18 -9.86 -10.13
CA LEU A 120 33.82 -9.32 -10.15
C LEU A 120 33.88 -7.84 -10.56
N ARG A 121 33.48 -7.54 -11.79
CA ARG A 121 33.25 -6.16 -12.23
C ARG A 121 31.89 -5.73 -11.69
N PRO A 122 31.77 -4.55 -11.08
CA PRO A 122 30.47 -4.04 -10.70
C PRO A 122 29.67 -3.78 -11.98
N VAL A 123 28.57 -4.50 -12.19
CA VAL A 123 27.54 -4.09 -13.14
C VAL A 123 26.80 -2.93 -12.49
N VAL A 124 27.35 -1.73 -12.69
CA VAL A 124 26.59 -0.48 -12.62
C VAL A 124 26.00 -0.30 -14.02
N PRO A 125 24.70 0.04 -14.17
CA PRO A 125 24.18 0.46 -15.46
C PRO A 125 24.99 1.69 -15.89
N GLN A 126 25.71 1.59 -17.01
CA GLN A 126 26.46 2.74 -17.52
C GLN A 126 25.47 3.87 -17.83
N GLY A 127 25.45 4.89 -16.99
CA GLY A 127 24.90 6.18 -17.33
C GLY A 127 25.75 6.81 -18.42
N GLY A 128 25.18 6.96 -19.61
CA GLY A 128 25.71 7.83 -20.66
C GLY A 128 25.61 7.24 -22.06
N GLY A 129 24.49 7.51 -22.75
CA GLY A 129 24.32 7.28 -24.19
C GLY A 129 23.31 6.17 -24.48
N GLY A 130 22.29 6.50 -25.29
CA GLY A 130 21.12 5.66 -25.52
C GLY A 130 21.44 4.21 -25.86
N GLY A 131 20.84 3.30 -25.10
CA GLY A 131 21.01 1.86 -25.21
C GLY A 131 20.25 1.17 -24.09
N GLY A 132 18.94 1.38 -24.03
CA GLY A 132 18.07 0.61 -23.14
C GLY A 132 18.22 -0.88 -23.46
N THR A 133 18.45 -1.69 -22.42
CA THR A 133 18.13 -3.10 -22.48
C THR A 133 16.65 -3.21 -22.84
N GLN A 134 16.32 -3.93 -23.92
CA GLN A 134 14.95 -4.05 -24.48
C GLN A 134 13.86 -4.48 -23.48
N GLY A 135 14.22 -4.82 -22.23
CA GLY A 135 13.28 -5.22 -21.17
C GLY A 135 12.77 -4.07 -20.29
N ASP A 136 13.48 -2.95 -20.16
CA ASP A 136 13.10 -1.87 -19.22
C ASP A 136 12.43 -0.69 -19.92
N GLU A 137 12.04 -0.84 -21.19
CA GLU A 137 11.43 0.22 -21.98
C GLU A 137 10.15 0.75 -21.32
N GLY A 138 10.22 1.97 -20.79
CA GLY A 138 9.11 2.67 -20.13
C GLY A 138 9.17 2.72 -18.60
N ALA A 139 10.10 2.01 -17.94
CA ALA A 139 10.29 2.10 -16.49
C ALA A 139 10.98 3.41 -16.10
N SER A 140 10.54 4.02 -15.00
CA SER A 140 11.19 5.22 -14.45
C SER A 140 12.51 4.85 -13.75
N GLN A 141 13.43 5.81 -13.64
CA GLN A 141 14.66 5.62 -12.85
C GLN A 141 14.36 5.24 -11.40
N GLN A 142 13.27 5.78 -10.84
CA GLN A 142 12.80 5.43 -9.49
C GLN A 142 12.42 3.95 -9.41
N GLN A 143 11.63 3.44 -10.36
CA GLN A 143 11.25 2.03 -10.39
C GLN A 143 12.46 1.10 -10.53
N ILE A 144 13.45 1.47 -11.35
CA ILE A 144 14.71 0.73 -11.48
C ILE A 144 15.46 0.65 -10.13
N CYS A 145 15.42 1.72 -9.34
CA CYS A 145 16.14 1.81 -8.07
C CYS A 145 15.39 1.13 -6.91
N GLU A 146 14.07 1.31 -6.82
CA GLU A 146 13.23 0.87 -5.68
C GLU A 146 12.59 -0.51 -5.90
N TRP A 147 12.47 -0.97 -7.16
CA TRP A 147 11.96 -2.30 -7.51
C TRP A 147 12.95 -3.13 -8.36
N PRO A 148 14.23 -3.27 -7.96
CA PRO A 148 15.19 -4.06 -8.71
C PRO A 148 14.92 -5.56 -8.58
N SER A 149 15.28 -6.30 -9.62
CA SER A 149 15.54 -7.72 -9.54
C SER A 149 16.96 -7.97 -9.05
N PHE A 150 17.11 -8.86 -8.07
CA PHE A 150 18.42 -9.27 -7.58
C PHE A 150 19.00 -10.50 -8.30
N LEU A 151 18.14 -11.23 -9.02
CA LEU A 151 18.47 -12.53 -9.62
C LEU A 151 18.59 -12.46 -11.15
N GLY A 152 18.13 -11.40 -11.79
CA GLY A 152 18.13 -11.28 -13.25
C GLY A 152 17.70 -9.90 -13.72
N PRO A 153 17.24 -9.77 -14.97
CA PRO A 153 16.67 -8.52 -15.48
C PRO A 153 15.45 -8.07 -14.68
N ASN A 154 15.31 -6.76 -14.50
CA ASN A 154 14.15 -6.16 -13.85
C ASN A 154 12.84 -6.51 -14.58
N SER A 155 12.85 -6.41 -15.91
CA SER A 155 11.71 -6.74 -16.76
C SER A 155 11.09 -8.11 -16.45
N GLY A 156 11.89 -9.16 -16.32
CA GLY A 156 11.40 -10.50 -16.02
C GLY A 156 10.78 -10.60 -14.63
N PHE A 157 11.31 -9.87 -13.66
CA PHE A 157 10.71 -9.79 -12.32
C PHE A 157 9.38 -9.02 -12.35
N TRP A 158 9.33 -7.89 -13.04
CA TRP A 158 8.09 -7.12 -13.18
C TRP A 158 7.04 -7.88 -14.01
N ASP A 159 7.45 -8.66 -15.01
CA ASP A 159 6.55 -9.55 -15.74
C ASP A 159 5.93 -10.58 -14.81
N HIS A 160 6.74 -11.22 -13.94
CA HIS A 160 6.24 -12.13 -12.93
C HIS A 160 5.22 -11.47 -11.98
N GLU A 161 5.58 -10.31 -11.42
CA GLU A 161 4.72 -9.60 -10.46
C GLU A 161 3.38 -9.17 -11.09
N TRP A 162 3.40 -8.75 -12.36
CA TRP A 162 2.18 -8.49 -13.09
C TRP A 162 1.39 -9.77 -13.39
N ASP A 163 1.99 -10.74 -14.09
CA ASP A 163 1.28 -11.92 -14.57
C ASP A 163 0.67 -12.69 -13.40
N ARG A 164 1.44 -12.88 -12.32
CA ARG A 164 1.00 -13.64 -11.16
C ARG A 164 0.03 -12.86 -10.28
N HIS A 165 0.29 -11.57 -10.03
CA HIS A 165 -0.44 -10.81 -9.00
C HIS A 165 -1.24 -9.64 -9.59
N GLY A 166 -0.59 -8.77 -10.36
CA GLY A 166 -1.24 -7.58 -10.93
C GLY A 166 -2.42 -7.88 -11.87
N SER A 167 -2.36 -8.98 -12.63
CA SER A 167 -3.43 -9.44 -13.53
C SER A 167 -4.74 -9.71 -12.80
N CYS A 168 -4.69 -10.06 -11.52
CA CYS A 168 -5.84 -10.29 -10.64
C CYS A 168 -6.41 -9.01 -10.02
N ALA A 169 -5.74 -7.87 -10.16
CA ALA A 169 -6.08 -6.62 -9.49
C ALA A 169 -6.74 -5.59 -10.41
N THR A 170 -7.04 -5.95 -11.67
CA THR A 170 -7.39 -5.00 -12.73
C THR A 170 -8.64 -4.16 -12.46
N THR A 171 -9.59 -4.69 -11.69
CA THR A 171 -10.79 -3.98 -11.24
C THR A 171 -10.50 -2.86 -10.24
N VAL A 172 -9.35 -2.90 -9.55
CA VAL A 172 -8.95 -1.92 -8.53
C VAL A 172 -7.80 -1.04 -9.01
N THR A 173 -6.75 -1.64 -9.56
CA THR A 173 -5.53 -0.92 -9.98
C THR A 173 -5.52 -0.54 -11.45
N GLY A 174 -6.46 -1.04 -12.26
CA GLY A 174 -6.48 -0.82 -13.70
C GLY A 174 -5.50 -1.73 -14.45
N ASP A 175 -4.98 -1.23 -15.57
CA ASP A 175 -4.04 -1.95 -16.43
C ASP A 175 -2.65 -2.11 -15.80
N ARG A 176 -1.73 -2.75 -16.56
CA ARG A 176 -0.35 -3.00 -16.14
C ARG A 176 0.38 -1.73 -15.69
N ALA A 177 0.31 -0.67 -16.50
CA ALA A 177 0.97 0.59 -16.16
C ALA A 177 0.39 1.20 -14.88
N SER A 178 -0.93 1.14 -14.70
CA SER A 178 -1.64 1.66 -13.54
C SER A 178 -1.35 0.83 -12.27
N PHE A 179 -1.17 -0.48 -12.40
CA PHE A 179 -0.70 -1.35 -11.32
C PHE A 179 0.69 -0.92 -10.84
N PHE A 180 1.69 -0.85 -11.72
CA PHE A 180 3.04 -0.42 -11.33
C PHE A 180 3.03 0.98 -10.73
N GLY A 181 2.33 1.93 -11.34
CA GLY A 181 2.19 3.27 -10.80
C GLY A 181 1.54 3.29 -9.40
N THR A 182 0.61 2.37 -9.13
CA THR A 182 0.01 2.22 -7.79
C THR A 182 1.01 1.69 -6.78
N VAL A 183 1.77 0.63 -7.12
CA VAL A 183 2.77 0.08 -6.21
C VAL A 183 3.85 1.10 -5.88
N MET A 184 4.33 1.85 -6.88
CA MET A 184 5.32 2.91 -6.66
C MET A 184 4.79 4.00 -5.72
N ARG A 185 3.54 4.47 -5.91
CA ARG A 185 2.93 5.45 -5.00
C ARG A 185 2.77 4.92 -3.57
N LEU A 186 2.39 3.65 -3.42
CA LEU A 186 2.29 3.02 -2.10
C LEU A 186 3.67 2.91 -1.42
N HIS A 187 4.72 2.62 -2.19
CA HIS A 187 6.09 2.57 -1.68
C HIS A 187 6.55 3.92 -1.16
N GLU A 188 6.37 4.98 -1.96
CA GLU A 188 6.71 6.36 -1.58
C GLU A 188 5.88 6.84 -0.38
N GLN A 189 4.58 6.56 -0.37
CA GLN A 189 3.68 6.99 0.71
C GLN A 189 3.98 6.29 2.05
N TYR A 190 4.41 5.03 2.00
CA TYR A 190 4.62 4.18 3.19
C TYR A 190 6.07 3.71 3.29
N ASP A 191 6.98 4.68 3.24
CA ASP A 191 8.44 4.51 3.28
C ASP A 191 8.91 3.94 4.64
N ILE A 192 9.16 2.61 4.66
CA ILE A 192 9.64 1.90 5.84
C ILE A 192 11.02 2.40 6.26
N ASP A 193 11.89 2.69 5.29
CA ASP A 193 13.24 3.11 5.59
C ASP A 193 13.20 4.43 6.38
N MET A 194 12.43 5.42 5.92
CA MET A 194 12.22 6.66 6.67
C MET A 194 11.56 6.46 8.05
N ALA A 195 10.61 5.53 8.17
CA ALA A 195 9.99 5.19 9.46
C ALA A 195 11.02 4.63 10.46
N LEU A 196 11.91 3.73 10.00
CA LEU A 196 12.99 3.20 10.83
C LEU A 196 14.04 4.26 11.16
N ALA A 197 14.35 5.15 10.22
CA ALA A 197 15.27 6.28 10.41
C ALA A 197 14.83 7.17 11.57
N ALA A 198 13.54 7.54 11.55
CA ALA A 198 12.93 8.39 12.56
C ALA A 198 12.97 7.76 13.97
N ALA A 199 13.03 6.42 14.05
CA ALA A 199 13.13 5.67 15.29
C ALA A 199 14.58 5.32 15.70
N ASP A 200 15.59 5.90 15.02
CA ASP A 200 17.01 5.61 15.20
C ASP A 200 17.31 4.10 15.05
N ILE A 201 16.68 3.48 14.05
CA ILE A 201 16.93 2.09 13.65
C ILE A 201 17.60 2.14 12.29
N ALA A 202 18.92 1.91 12.28
CA ALA A 202 19.71 1.88 11.07
C ALA A 202 20.33 0.48 10.85
N PRO A 203 20.71 0.16 9.60
CA PRO A 203 21.48 -1.04 9.30
C PRO A 203 22.82 -1.10 10.06
N ASP A 204 23.11 -2.23 10.69
CA ASP A 204 24.32 -2.49 11.46
C ASP A 204 24.65 -4.00 11.45
N ASN A 205 25.89 -4.35 11.10
CA ASN A 205 26.38 -5.73 11.01
C ASN A 205 26.66 -6.38 12.38
N GLY A 206 26.77 -5.60 13.45
CA GLY A 206 27.21 -6.07 14.77
C GLY A 206 26.16 -6.00 15.87
N THR A 207 25.07 -5.26 15.66
CA THR A 207 24.07 -5.04 16.71
C THR A 207 22.70 -5.60 16.31
N THR A 208 21.95 -6.03 17.33
CA THR A 208 20.56 -6.45 17.16
C THR A 208 19.63 -5.39 17.74
N VAL A 209 18.49 -5.20 17.08
CA VAL A 209 17.38 -4.38 17.55
C VAL A 209 16.28 -5.29 18.06
N ALA A 210 15.61 -4.90 19.14
CA ALA A 210 14.43 -5.63 19.59
C ALA A 210 13.34 -5.56 18.53
N THR A 211 12.77 -6.69 18.12
CA THR A 211 11.73 -6.79 17.07
C THR A 211 10.52 -5.91 17.40
N ARG A 212 10.21 -5.74 18.69
CA ARG A 212 9.15 -4.83 19.16
C ARG A 212 9.40 -3.37 18.77
N ARG A 213 10.67 -2.92 18.72
CA ARG A 213 11.03 -1.55 18.32
C ARG A 213 10.83 -1.33 16.83
N VAL A 214 11.27 -2.28 15.99
CA VAL A 214 11.04 -2.22 14.54
C VAL A 214 9.54 -2.17 14.24
N ARG A 215 8.77 -3.03 14.92
CA ARG A 215 7.32 -3.04 14.77
C ARG A 215 6.67 -1.73 15.22
N ALA A 216 7.07 -1.21 16.38
CA ALA A 216 6.57 0.06 16.89
C ALA A 216 6.90 1.22 15.95
N ALA A 217 8.12 1.30 15.41
CA ALA A 217 8.51 2.35 14.48
C ALA A 217 7.61 2.41 13.23
N VAL A 218 7.29 1.26 12.65
CA VAL A 218 6.39 1.16 11.49
C VAL A 218 4.93 1.44 11.90
N GLU A 219 4.50 0.94 13.06
CA GLU A 219 3.14 1.14 13.58
C GLU A 219 2.88 2.61 13.97
N ASP A 220 3.87 3.30 14.53
CA ASP A 220 3.82 4.71 14.88
C ASP A 220 3.78 5.59 13.61
N ALA A 221 4.53 5.22 12.57
CA ALA A 221 4.55 5.95 11.31
C ALA A 221 3.24 5.79 10.51
N PHE A 222 2.65 4.60 10.50
CA PHE A 222 1.58 4.26 9.57
C PHE A 222 0.25 3.88 10.24
N SER A 223 0.18 3.93 11.57
CA SER A 223 -1.00 3.55 12.36
C SER A 223 -1.52 2.12 12.14
N VAL A 224 -0.72 1.26 11.50
CA VAL A 224 -1.02 -0.16 11.28
C VAL A 224 0.17 -1.02 11.66
N ARG A 225 -0.11 -2.15 12.29
CA ARG A 225 0.91 -3.09 12.74
C ARG A 225 1.40 -3.96 11.58
N PRO A 226 2.70 -3.97 11.25
CA PRO A 226 3.23 -4.82 10.18
C PRO A 226 3.34 -6.29 10.60
N LEU A 227 3.37 -7.17 9.61
CA LEU A 227 3.89 -8.53 9.75
C LEU A 227 5.36 -8.51 9.36
N LEU A 228 6.21 -9.11 10.20
CA LEU A 228 7.66 -9.11 10.02
C LEU A 228 8.11 -10.54 9.74
N SER A 229 8.78 -10.73 8.60
CA SER A 229 9.43 -11.98 8.22
C SER A 229 10.93 -11.84 8.40
N CYS A 230 11.56 -12.88 8.94
CA CYS A 230 12.98 -12.95 9.21
C CYS A 230 13.58 -14.26 8.71
N HIS A 231 14.83 -14.18 8.28
CA HIS A 231 15.68 -15.33 7.96
C HIS A 231 16.91 -15.32 8.86
N ALA A 232 17.20 -16.43 9.55
CA ALA A 232 18.38 -16.58 10.40
C ALA A 232 18.62 -15.39 11.37
N GLY A 233 17.53 -14.91 12.01
CA GLY A 233 17.57 -13.78 12.95
C GLY A 233 17.75 -12.40 12.30
N LYS A 234 17.69 -12.30 10.97
CA LYS A 234 17.81 -11.04 10.20
C LYS A 234 16.48 -10.68 9.58
N LEU A 235 16.14 -9.40 9.57
CA LEU A 235 14.89 -8.92 8.97
C LEU A 235 14.94 -9.16 7.46
N LEU A 236 13.99 -9.93 6.94
CA LEU A 236 13.90 -10.28 5.52
C LEU A 236 12.83 -9.44 4.82
N GLU A 237 11.62 -9.39 5.35
CA GLU A 237 10.52 -8.64 4.73
C GLU A 237 9.61 -7.97 5.75
N VAL A 238 8.97 -6.89 5.30
CA VAL A 238 7.91 -6.18 6.01
C VAL A 238 6.66 -6.19 5.14
N TRP A 239 5.57 -6.70 5.71
CA TRP A 239 4.32 -6.92 5.01
C TRP A 239 3.26 -5.99 5.63
N LEU A 240 2.60 -5.20 4.79
CA LEU A 240 1.46 -4.36 5.20
C LEU A 240 0.22 -4.72 4.38
N CYS A 241 -0.93 -4.70 5.03
CA CYS A 241 -2.20 -4.93 4.36
C CYS A 241 -2.79 -3.62 3.85
N VAL A 242 -3.28 -3.63 2.61
CA VAL A 242 -3.87 -2.49 1.92
C VAL A 242 -5.31 -2.83 1.55
N GLY A 243 -6.26 -1.96 1.87
CA GLY A 243 -7.65 -2.12 1.44
C GLY A 243 -7.82 -1.91 -0.07
N LEU A 244 -9.00 -2.26 -0.57
CA LEU A 244 -9.40 -1.99 -1.96
C LEU A 244 -9.50 -0.48 -2.26
N ASP A 245 -9.52 0.36 -1.22
CA ASP A 245 -9.40 1.82 -1.31
C ASP A 245 -7.94 2.32 -1.37
N LEU A 246 -6.99 1.40 -1.53
CA LEU A 246 -5.54 1.63 -1.60
C LEU A 246 -4.96 2.32 -0.35
N LYS A 247 -5.60 2.14 0.81
CA LYS A 247 -5.12 2.63 2.10
C LYS A 247 -4.70 1.49 3.01
N LEU A 248 -3.76 1.75 3.90
CA LEU A 248 -3.36 0.77 4.89
C LEU A 248 -4.52 0.41 5.82
N LYS A 249 -4.59 -0.89 6.14
CA LYS A 249 -5.53 -1.47 7.11
C LYS A 249 -4.85 -2.53 7.94
N THR A 250 -5.46 -2.86 9.08
CA THR A 250 -5.04 -4.02 9.88
C THR A 250 -5.18 -5.31 9.05
N CYS A 251 -4.15 -6.15 9.09
CA CYS A 251 -4.18 -7.44 8.42
C CYS A 251 -5.25 -8.38 9.05
N PRO A 252 -6.15 -8.96 8.24
CA PRO A 252 -7.11 -9.97 8.71
C PRO A 252 -6.42 -11.20 9.31
N LEU A 253 -7.10 -11.87 10.26
CA LEU A 253 -6.55 -13.06 10.91
C LEU A 253 -6.25 -14.21 9.93
N GLY A 254 -7.00 -14.34 8.83
CA GLY A 254 -6.71 -15.35 7.80
C GLY A 254 -5.37 -15.11 7.13
N VAL A 255 -5.09 -13.86 6.74
CA VAL A 255 -3.79 -13.44 6.19
C VAL A 255 -2.66 -13.67 7.21
N VAL A 256 -2.83 -13.25 8.47
CA VAL A 256 -1.82 -13.46 9.52
C VAL A 256 -1.52 -14.94 9.76
N LYS A 257 -2.53 -15.81 9.66
CA LYS A 257 -2.35 -17.26 9.78
C LYS A 257 -1.66 -17.87 8.58
N ALA A 258 -1.97 -17.40 7.37
CA ALA A 258 -1.30 -17.83 6.14
C ALA A 258 0.16 -17.37 6.09
N GLN A 259 0.46 -16.20 6.66
CA GLN A 259 1.78 -15.55 6.65
C GLN A 259 2.21 -15.23 8.10
N PRO A 260 2.52 -16.25 8.92
CA PRO A 260 2.86 -16.05 10.31
C PRO A 260 4.19 -15.29 10.44
N PRO A 261 4.29 -14.25 11.28
CA PRO A 261 5.56 -13.58 11.54
C PRO A 261 6.63 -14.55 12.04
N THR A 262 7.81 -14.51 11.46
CA THR A 262 8.90 -15.47 11.74
C THR A 262 10.03 -14.89 12.59
N CYS A 263 9.98 -13.59 12.89
CA CYS A 263 11.02 -12.91 13.66
C CYS A 263 11.05 -13.27 15.14
N GLY A 264 12.26 -13.48 15.69
CA GLY A 264 12.51 -13.70 17.12
C GLY A 264 12.36 -12.43 17.96
N LYS A 265 12.86 -12.45 19.22
CA LYS A 265 12.79 -11.29 20.14
C LYS A 265 13.67 -10.12 19.69
N ASN A 266 14.83 -10.43 19.13
CA ASN A 266 15.79 -9.47 18.59
C ASN A 266 16.15 -9.90 17.17
N ILE A 267 16.38 -8.91 16.30
CA ILE A 267 16.70 -9.10 14.89
C ILE A 267 17.83 -8.18 14.46
N MET A 268 18.48 -8.50 13.36
CA MET A 268 19.54 -7.70 12.75
C MET A 268 19.10 -7.16 11.39
N LEU A 269 19.55 -5.95 11.06
CA LEU A 269 19.44 -5.35 9.72
C LEU A 269 20.87 -5.23 9.17
N PRO A 270 21.38 -6.23 8.41
CA PRO A 270 22.76 -6.20 7.93
C PRO A 270 23.01 -5.05 6.94
N GLN A 271 24.19 -4.44 7.00
CA GLN A 271 24.59 -3.39 6.05
C GLN A 271 24.88 -3.98 4.67
N GLY A 272 24.33 -3.36 3.64
CA GLY A 272 24.64 -3.58 2.25
C GLY A 272 25.69 -2.60 1.71
N ALA A 273 25.83 -2.59 0.38
CA ALA A 273 26.63 -1.62 -0.35
C ALA A 273 26.04 -0.20 -0.28
N PRO A 274 26.85 0.85 -0.50
CA PRO A 274 26.35 2.20 -0.68
C PRO A 274 25.37 2.30 -1.84
N VAL A 275 24.37 3.18 -1.72
CA VAL A 275 23.39 3.44 -2.79
C VAL A 275 24.09 4.12 -3.98
N PRO A 276 23.91 3.61 -5.22
CA PRO A 276 24.41 4.25 -6.44
C PRO A 276 23.96 5.69 -6.55
N SER A 277 24.81 6.57 -7.10
CA SER A 277 24.55 8.02 -7.19
C SER A 277 23.20 8.38 -7.79
N GLU A 278 22.83 7.68 -8.85
CA GLU A 278 21.60 7.77 -9.61
C GLU A 278 20.36 7.36 -8.82
N CYS A 279 20.53 6.54 -7.78
CA CYS A 279 19.46 6.10 -6.90
C CYS A 279 19.37 6.87 -5.58
N ARG A 280 20.37 7.69 -5.25
CA ARG A 280 20.40 8.46 -3.99
C ARG A 280 19.16 9.34 -3.75
N PRO A 281 18.51 9.94 -4.75
CA PRO A 281 17.30 10.74 -4.53
C PRO A 281 16.11 9.93 -3.97
N PHE A 282 16.14 8.61 -4.10
CA PHE A 282 15.04 7.70 -3.78
C PHE A 282 15.21 6.94 -2.45
N PHE A 283 16.39 7.06 -1.82
CA PHE A 283 16.69 6.34 -0.58
C PHE A 283 17.13 7.28 0.54
N PRO A 284 16.88 6.94 1.81
CA PRO A 284 17.29 7.78 2.92
C PRO A 284 18.81 7.95 3.03
N PRO A 285 19.26 9.08 3.61
CA PRO A 285 20.65 9.51 3.58
C PRO A 285 21.60 8.67 4.45
N TRP A 286 21.14 7.65 5.19
CA TRP A 286 22.07 6.72 5.85
C TRP A 286 22.91 5.91 4.86
N ASN A 287 22.49 5.86 3.59
CA ASN A 287 23.22 5.19 2.50
C ASN A 287 24.22 6.11 1.77
N ALA A 288 24.26 7.40 2.13
CA ALA A 288 25.20 8.37 1.58
C ALA A 288 26.52 8.33 2.37
N ALA A 289 27.36 7.35 2.03
CA ALA A 289 28.78 7.26 2.39
C ALA A 289 29.13 7.41 3.89
N GLY A 290 29.23 6.27 4.60
CA GLY A 290 29.82 6.20 5.95
C GLY A 290 28.93 6.86 7.00
N GLY A 291 28.27 6.04 7.80
CA GLY A 291 27.36 6.48 8.86
C GLY A 291 28.06 7.33 9.93
N ASN A 292 28.11 8.64 9.69
CA ASN A 292 28.37 9.63 10.73
C ASN A 292 27.00 10.24 11.05
N GLY A 293 26.54 10.13 12.31
CA GLY A 293 25.21 10.52 12.77
C GLY A 293 24.78 11.99 12.57
N GLU A 294 25.54 12.80 11.83
CA GLU A 294 25.21 14.19 11.49
C GLU A 294 24.09 14.29 10.45
N ASN A 295 24.05 13.40 9.44
CA ASN A 295 22.96 13.37 8.46
C ASN A 295 21.62 12.92 9.09
N MET A 296 21.69 12.13 10.17
CA MET A 296 20.51 11.69 10.93
C MET A 296 19.92 12.82 11.78
N ARG A 297 20.72 13.83 12.19
CA ARG A 297 20.19 15.02 12.88
C ARG A 297 19.29 15.85 11.97
N LEU A 298 19.63 15.99 10.69
CA LEU A 298 18.81 16.75 9.74
C LEU A 298 17.49 16.02 9.45
N VAL A 299 17.54 14.69 9.28
CA VAL A 299 16.32 13.86 9.16
C VAL A 299 15.44 14.03 10.40
N ARG A 300 16.01 13.98 11.61
CA ARG A 300 15.28 14.22 12.89
C ARG A 300 14.62 15.60 12.93
N ILE A 301 15.29 16.64 12.44
CA ILE A 301 14.72 18.00 12.38
C ILE A 301 13.54 18.05 11.42
N ILE A 302 13.71 17.51 10.21
CA ILE A 302 12.66 17.54 9.18
C ILE A 302 11.45 16.70 9.61
N THR A 303 11.64 15.46 10.05
CA THR A 303 10.55 14.59 10.50
C THR A 303 9.88 15.11 11.76
N GLY A 304 10.65 15.65 12.72
CA GLY A 304 10.11 16.31 13.91
C GLY A 304 9.24 17.53 13.59
N LEU A 305 9.64 18.35 12.62
CA LEU A 305 8.85 19.50 12.15
C LEU A 305 7.55 19.06 11.46
N VAL A 306 7.60 18.03 10.61
CA VAL A 306 6.41 17.49 9.92
C VAL A 306 5.43 16.88 10.93
N ALA A 307 5.90 16.09 11.89
CA ALA A 307 5.08 15.51 12.94
C ALA A 307 4.44 16.60 13.84
N ALA A 308 5.21 17.62 14.21
CA ALA A 308 4.70 18.76 14.98
C ALA A 308 3.63 19.56 14.19
N ALA A 309 3.83 19.75 12.88
CA ALA A 309 2.86 20.41 12.01
C ALA A 309 1.56 19.60 11.88
N ALA A 310 1.66 18.28 11.73
CA ALA A 310 0.49 17.39 11.68
C ALA A 310 -0.29 17.40 13.01
N ALA A 311 0.40 17.34 14.15
CA ALA A 311 -0.22 17.45 15.47
C ALA A 311 -0.89 18.82 15.67
N ALA A 312 -0.24 19.91 15.26
CA ALA A 312 -0.81 21.25 15.34
C ALA A 312 -2.08 21.39 14.46
N ALA A 313 -2.07 20.82 13.25
CA ALA A 313 -3.23 20.80 12.37
C ALA A 313 -4.41 20.01 12.98
N ALA A 314 -4.14 18.85 13.60
CA ALA A 314 -5.15 18.05 14.28
C ALA A 314 -5.77 18.80 15.48
N VAL A 315 -4.95 19.48 16.28
CA VAL A 315 -5.41 20.33 17.39
C VAL A 315 -6.25 21.51 16.87
N ALA A 316 -5.82 22.17 15.80
CA ALA A 316 -6.57 23.28 15.20
C ALA A 316 -7.95 22.83 14.69
N LEU A 317 -8.03 21.68 14.02
CA LEU A 317 -9.31 21.10 13.56
C LEU A 317 -10.22 20.73 14.73
N PHE A 318 -9.67 20.16 15.80
CA PHE A 318 -10.43 19.88 17.03
C PHE A 318 -10.99 21.16 17.66
N LEU A 319 -10.16 22.20 17.81
CA LEU A 319 -10.58 23.49 18.35
C LEU A 319 -11.65 24.16 17.47
N GLN A 320 -11.52 24.13 16.15
CA GLN A 320 -12.55 24.63 15.23
C GLN A 320 -13.87 23.86 15.37
N GLY A 321 -13.81 22.54 15.56
CA GLY A 321 -14.99 21.72 15.85
C GLY A 321 -15.68 22.08 17.17
N VAL A 322 -14.89 22.33 18.22
CA VAL A 322 -15.39 22.79 19.53
C VAL A 322 -16.03 24.18 19.44
N LEU A 323 -15.41 25.11 18.70
CA LEU A 323 -15.95 26.47 18.49
C LEU A 323 -17.23 26.47 17.65
N ARG A 324 -17.34 25.60 16.63
CA ARG A 324 -18.58 25.43 15.86
C ARG A 324 -19.73 24.87 16.70
N LYS A 325 -19.47 23.93 17.62
CA LYS A 325 -20.48 23.40 18.55
C LYS A 325 -20.92 24.41 19.62
N ARG A 326 -20.15 25.48 19.85
CA ARG A 326 -20.48 26.55 20.83
C ARG A 326 -21.18 27.76 20.23
N ARG A 327 -21.49 27.79 18.92
CA ARG A 327 -22.37 28.83 18.38
C ARG A 327 -23.83 28.48 18.74
N PRO A 328 -24.50 29.23 19.64
CA PRO A 328 -25.95 29.11 19.76
C PRO A 328 -26.57 29.47 18.41
N THR A 329 -27.50 28.64 17.93
CA THR A 329 -28.33 28.95 16.77
C THR A 329 -29.13 30.22 17.07
N LEU A 330 -28.74 31.34 16.47
CA LEU A 330 -29.53 32.57 16.47
C LEU A 330 -30.63 32.42 15.39
N ALA A 331 -31.67 31.69 15.75
CA ALA A 331 -32.97 31.64 15.10
C ALA A 331 -33.96 31.38 16.25
N GLU A 332 -34.94 32.22 16.59
CA GLU A 332 -35.69 33.22 15.85
C GLU A 332 -35.74 34.54 16.64
N ALA A 333 -35.31 35.65 16.03
CA ALA A 333 -35.65 36.98 16.53
C ALA A 333 -37.03 37.34 15.96
N VAL A 334 -38.05 37.30 16.80
CA VAL A 334 -39.39 37.85 16.50
C VAL A 334 -39.25 39.36 16.28
N PRO A 335 -39.67 39.92 15.14
CA PRO A 335 -39.58 41.37 14.93
C PRO A 335 -40.62 42.11 15.78
N TYR A 336 -40.13 42.96 16.66
CA TYR A 336 -40.90 43.93 17.44
C TYR A 336 -41.43 45.04 16.50
N GLN A 337 -42.75 45.16 16.38
CA GLN A 337 -43.42 46.28 15.70
C GLN A 337 -43.86 47.30 16.75
N PRO A 338 -43.57 48.60 16.59
CA PRO A 338 -43.94 49.63 17.56
C PRO A 338 -45.42 50.02 17.44
N TYR A 339 -46.06 50.21 18.58
CA TYR A 339 -47.41 50.75 18.71
C TYR A 339 -47.45 52.24 18.36
N ASP A 340 -48.43 52.65 17.55
CA ASP A 340 -49.09 53.93 17.75
C ASP A 340 -50.51 53.97 17.13
N ALA A 341 -51.36 54.72 17.83
CA ALA A 341 -52.69 55.22 17.48
C ALA A 341 -53.93 54.30 17.60
N LEU A 342 -54.64 54.51 18.71
CA LEU A 342 -56.03 54.98 18.74
C LEU A 342 -57.03 54.21 17.86
N SER A 343 -57.90 53.42 18.50
CA SER A 343 -59.28 53.82 18.78
C SER A 343 -60.16 52.61 19.13
N ALA A 344 -61.11 52.89 20.02
CA ALA A 344 -62.43 52.28 20.08
C ALA A 344 -62.65 51.01 20.96
N TRP A 345 -63.33 51.30 22.08
CA TRP A 345 -64.52 50.62 22.60
C TRP A 345 -64.37 49.67 23.81
N CYS A 346 -65.00 50.12 24.90
CA CYS A 346 -65.28 49.39 26.13
C CYS A 346 -66.01 48.06 25.92
N PRO A 347 -65.78 47.05 26.78
CA PRO A 347 -66.65 45.90 26.92
C PRO A 347 -67.91 46.24 27.76
N PRO A 348 -69.11 45.73 27.43
CA PRO A 348 -70.21 45.76 28.37
C PRO A 348 -70.03 44.68 29.46
N LYS A 349 -70.43 45.08 30.68
CA LYS A 349 -70.42 44.34 31.94
C LYS A 349 -71.24 43.03 31.93
N PRO A 350 -70.99 42.11 32.89
CA PRO A 350 -71.51 40.75 32.89
C PRO A 350 -72.96 40.67 33.37
N ARG A 351 -73.69 39.63 32.92
CA ARG A 351 -74.89 39.13 33.61
C ARG A 351 -74.68 37.70 34.08
N ALA A 352 -75.15 37.48 35.30
CA ALA A 352 -75.05 36.29 36.12
C ALA A 352 -75.99 35.16 35.67
N MET A 353 -75.72 33.97 36.23
CA MET A 353 -76.46 32.71 36.17
C MET A 353 -77.99 32.81 36.12
N GLN A 354 -78.61 32.16 35.14
CA GLN A 354 -79.52 31.00 35.25
C GLN A 354 -79.82 30.48 33.85
#